data_AF-A0AAW2V9G0-F1
#
_entry.id   AF-A0AAW2V9G0-F1
#
_cell.length_a   1.000
_cell.length_b   1.000
_cell.length_c   1.000
_cell.angle_alpha   90.00
_cell.angle_beta   90.00
_cell.angle_gamma   90.00
#
_symmetry.space_group_name_H-M   'P 1'
#
loop_
_entity.id
_entity.type
_entity.pdbx_description
1 polymer ?
#
loop_
_entity_poly.entity_id
_entity_poly.type
_entity_poly.pdbx_seq_one_letter_code
_entity_poly.pdbx_strand_id
1 'polypeptide(L)'
;MNLEARKVMSSLRQKLVVFALVMAILVPKSDAKCDFKAIFNFGDSNSDTGGFWAAFPAERPPNGMTYFKKPAGRATDGRLIIDFLAQALGLPFLSPYLQSIGSDYRHGANFATLASTVRLPHTSLFVTGVSPFSLAIQLNQMKQFKAKVDELHSSGKANLPPPNIFGKSLYTFYIGQNDFTGNLASLGINGVKQFLPELVSQIASTIKEIYALGGRTFLVLNLAPIGCYPAFLVELPHSVSDIDSSGCMISYNKAVVDYNYMLKEALKETRKDIPDANIIYADIHSVMLELFQHPSSHGILL
;
A
#
# COMPACT_ATOMS: atom_id res chain seq x y z
N MET A 1 56.96 -13.65 -27.76
CA MET A 1 56.65 -12.22 -27.51
C MET A 1 57.84 -11.57 -26.82
N ASN A 2 58.49 -10.58 -27.44
CA ASN A 2 59.72 -9.97 -26.92
C ASN A 2 59.50 -9.24 -25.59
N LEU A 3 60.56 -9.13 -24.79
CA LEU A 3 60.57 -8.56 -23.44
C LEU A 3 60.01 -7.12 -23.40
N GLU A 4 60.28 -6.34 -24.45
CA GLU A 4 59.71 -5.02 -24.74
C GLU A 4 58.17 -5.04 -24.76
N ALA A 5 57.58 -5.96 -25.53
CA ALA A 5 56.13 -6.09 -25.64
C ALA A 5 55.46 -6.50 -24.31
N ARG A 6 56.15 -7.29 -23.48
CA ARG A 6 55.67 -7.63 -22.11
C ARG A 6 55.67 -6.41 -21.19
N LYS A 7 56.70 -5.56 -21.24
CA LYS A 7 56.76 -4.31 -20.45
C LYS A 7 55.68 -3.32 -20.86
N VAL A 8 55.46 -3.15 -22.16
CA VAL A 8 54.41 -2.27 -22.68
C VAL A 8 53.02 -2.75 -22.24
N MET A 9 52.74 -4.05 -22.33
CA MET A 9 51.47 -4.61 -21.86
C MET A 9 51.27 -4.48 -20.35
N SER A 10 52.34 -4.66 -19.56
CA SER A 10 52.29 -4.46 -18.10
C SER A 10 51.98 -3.01 -17.74
N SER A 11 52.64 -2.05 -18.39
CA SER A 11 52.40 -0.62 -18.20
C SER A 11 50.98 -0.22 -18.61
N LEU A 12 50.48 -0.75 -19.73
CA LEU A 12 49.11 -0.51 -20.19
C LEU A 12 48.08 -1.08 -19.20
N ARG A 13 48.28 -2.30 -18.70
CA ARG A 13 47.42 -2.91 -17.66
C ARG A 13 47.40 -2.07 -16.39
N GLN A 14 48.57 -1.59 -15.94
CA GLN A 14 48.67 -0.80 -14.73
C GLN A 14 47.96 0.55 -14.87
N LYS A 15 48.09 1.21 -16.03
CA LYS A 15 47.33 2.44 -16.34
C LYS A 15 45.82 2.20 -16.41
N LEU A 16 45.38 1.08 -17.00
CA LEU A 16 43.97 0.67 -17.04
C LEU A 16 43.39 0.43 -15.64
N VAL A 17 44.14 -0.23 -14.75
CA VAL A 17 43.72 -0.48 -13.37
C VAL A 17 43.61 0.82 -12.59
N VAL A 18 44.58 1.73 -12.72
CA VAL A 18 44.52 3.05 -12.07
C VAL A 18 43.35 3.88 -12.60
N PHE A 19 43.12 3.88 -13.92
CA PHE A 19 41.98 4.56 -14.52
C PHE A 19 40.64 3.98 -14.02
N ALA A 20 40.51 2.66 -13.93
CA ALA A 20 39.32 2.01 -13.40
C ALA A 20 39.07 2.35 -11.92
N LEU A 21 40.12 2.40 -11.10
CA LEU A 21 40.02 2.81 -9.69
C LEU A 21 39.62 4.28 -9.54
N VAL A 22 40.21 5.18 -10.34
CA VAL A 22 39.86 6.60 -10.34
C VAL A 22 38.41 6.80 -10.78
N MET A 23 37.96 6.09 -11.82
CA MET A 23 36.56 6.12 -12.25
C MET A 23 35.63 5.60 -11.16
N ALA A 24 35.98 4.51 -10.45
CA ALA A 24 35.18 3.96 -9.35
C ALA A 24 35.05 4.92 -8.15
N ILE A 25 36.06 5.78 -7.91
CA ILE A 25 36.03 6.82 -6.87
C ILE A 25 35.23 8.05 -7.32
N LEU A 26 35.24 8.34 -8.63
CA LEU A 26 34.55 9.47 -9.24
C LEU A 26 33.07 9.18 -9.58
N VAL A 27 32.59 7.94 -9.47
CA VAL A 27 31.16 7.65 -9.53
C VAL A 27 30.53 8.29 -8.29
N PRO A 28 29.71 9.35 -8.43
CA PRO A 28 28.95 9.84 -7.29
C PRO A 28 28.12 8.67 -6.78
N LYS A 29 28.23 8.37 -5.47
CA LYS A 29 27.22 7.55 -4.79
C LYS A 29 25.90 8.28 -4.95
N SER A 30 25.16 7.96 -6.01
CA SER A 30 23.76 8.30 -6.09
C SER A 30 23.07 7.39 -5.08
N ASP A 31 23.15 7.78 -3.80
CA ASP A 31 22.06 7.48 -2.90
C ASP A 31 20.87 8.25 -3.48
N ALA A 32 20.18 7.64 -4.44
CA ALA A 32 18.83 8.01 -4.78
C ALA A 32 17.96 7.66 -3.57
N LYS A 33 18.17 8.35 -2.45
CA LYS A 33 17.18 8.39 -1.37
C LYS A 33 15.94 8.96 -2.03
N CYS A 34 14.91 8.13 -2.18
CA CYS A 34 13.58 8.59 -2.53
C CYS A 34 13.23 9.68 -1.52
N ASP A 35 13.26 10.95 -1.94
CA ASP A 35 13.15 12.10 -1.04
C ASP A 35 11.69 12.44 -0.70
N PHE A 36 10.89 11.41 -0.42
CA PHE A 36 9.51 11.61 0.03
C PHE A 36 9.53 12.26 1.42
N LYS A 37 8.80 13.36 1.56
CA LYS A 37 8.72 14.08 2.85
C LYS A 37 7.59 13.58 3.75
N ALA A 38 6.64 12.87 3.16
CA ALA A 38 5.46 12.35 3.84
C ALA A 38 4.83 11.20 3.07
N ILE A 39 3.97 10.46 3.76
CA ILE A 39 3.09 9.45 3.17
C ILE A 39 1.65 9.79 3.50
N PHE A 40 0.79 9.81 2.48
CA PHE A 40 -0.67 9.88 2.65
C PHE A 40 -1.26 8.54 2.24
N ASN A 41 -1.74 7.77 3.22
CA ASN A 41 -2.18 6.39 3.00
C ASN A 41 -3.70 6.27 2.94
N PHE A 42 -4.18 5.52 1.95
CA PHE A 42 -5.56 5.12 1.73
C PHE A 42 -5.64 3.61 1.71
N GLY A 43 -6.66 3.04 2.34
CA GLY A 43 -6.68 1.60 2.47
C GLY A 43 -7.74 1.04 3.38
N ASP A 44 -7.57 -0.24 3.66
CA ASP A 44 -8.35 -0.99 4.63
C ASP A 44 -7.49 -1.46 5.81
N SER A 45 -7.89 -2.57 6.44
CA SER A 45 -7.18 -3.18 7.56
C SER A 45 -5.72 -3.52 7.30
N ASN A 46 -5.33 -3.74 6.04
CA ASN A 46 -3.94 -4.04 5.69
C ASN A 46 -2.98 -2.86 5.93
N SER A 47 -3.53 -1.65 6.12
CA SER A 47 -2.74 -0.44 6.34
C SER A 47 -3.31 0.48 7.43
N ASP A 48 -4.36 0.08 8.16
CA ASP A 48 -4.95 0.86 9.24
C ASP A 48 -4.05 0.93 10.49
N THR A 49 -3.58 2.12 10.84
CA THR A 49 -2.73 2.35 12.02
C THR A 49 -3.50 2.75 13.30
N GLY A 50 -4.83 2.58 13.32
CA GLY A 50 -5.71 2.85 14.46
C GLY A 50 -6.91 3.75 14.17
N GLY A 51 -7.16 4.09 12.90
CA GLY A 51 -8.27 4.95 12.48
C GLY A 51 -9.62 4.34 12.80
N PHE A 52 -9.81 3.03 12.59
CA PHE A 52 -11.05 2.36 12.97
C PHE A 52 -11.33 2.47 14.47
N TRP A 53 -10.34 2.19 15.31
CA TRP A 53 -10.50 2.19 16.76
C TRP A 53 -10.62 3.60 17.36
N ALA A 54 -10.13 4.62 16.65
CA ALA A 54 -10.39 6.02 17.01
C ALA A 54 -11.86 6.40 16.83
N ALA A 55 -12.56 5.83 15.84
CA ALA A 55 -13.98 6.06 15.60
C ALA A 55 -14.91 5.08 16.34
N PHE A 56 -14.48 3.83 16.50
CA PHE A 56 -15.24 2.73 17.09
C PHE A 56 -14.41 2.06 18.19
N PRO A 57 -14.30 2.65 19.40
CA PRO A 57 -13.36 2.20 20.42
C PRO A 57 -13.70 0.81 20.95
N ALA A 58 -12.74 -0.10 20.88
CA ALA A 58 -12.70 -1.38 21.60
C ALA A 58 -11.47 -2.18 21.15
N GLU A 59 -10.29 -1.56 21.13
CA GLU A 59 -9.11 -2.23 20.62
C GLU A 59 -8.75 -3.48 21.46
N ARG A 60 -8.56 -4.63 20.80
CA ARG A 60 -8.38 -5.91 21.49
C ARG A 60 -6.97 -6.48 21.28
N PRO A 61 -6.35 -7.05 22.33
CA PRO A 61 -5.24 -7.99 22.17
C PRO A 61 -5.60 -9.13 21.19
N PRO A 62 -4.64 -9.69 20.43
CA PRO A 62 -3.19 -9.47 20.51
C PRO A 62 -2.65 -8.35 19.60
N ASN A 63 -3.53 -7.57 18.97
CA ASN A 63 -3.16 -6.57 17.97
C ASN A 63 -2.05 -5.63 18.48
N GLY A 64 -0.94 -5.48 17.77
CA GLY A 64 0.20 -4.61 18.15
C GLY A 64 1.13 -5.11 19.27
N MET A 65 0.83 -6.21 19.98
CA MET A 65 1.62 -6.64 21.15
C MET A 65 3.07 -7.06 20.87
N THR A 66 3.42 -7.62 19.71
CA THR A 66 4.78 -8.09 19.42
C THR A 66 5.78 -6.94 19.27
N TYR A 67 5.38 -5.85 18.62
CA TYR A 67 6.23 -4.68 18.40
C TYR A 67 5.96 -3.55 19.39
N PHE A 68 4.69 -3.13 19.53
CA PHE A 68 4.30 -1.96 20.33
C PHE A 68 4.09 -2.28 21.81
N LYS A 69 4.08 -3.57 22.17
CA LYS A 69 3.90 -4.07 23.54
C LYS A 69 2.53 -3.74 24.16
N LYS A 70 1.57 -3.33 23.33
CA LYS A 70 0.18 -3.06 23.67
C LYS A 70 -0.68 -3.09 22.40
N PRO A 71 -2.03 -3.16 22.54
CA PRO A 71 -2.95 -2.69 21.52
C PRO A 71 -2.49 -1.36 20.89
N ALA A 72 -2.29 -1.37 19.57
CA ALA A 72 -1.76 -0.27 18.75
C ALA A 72 -2.56 0.04 17.46
N GLY A 73 -3.79 -0.43 17.37
CA GLY A 73 -4.80 -0.12 16.37
C GLY A 73 -4.70 -0.89 15.05
N ARG A 74 -3.80 -1.87 14.95
CA ARG A 74 -3.44 -2.57 13.70
C ARG A 74 -4.05 -3.96 13.64
N ALA A 75 -4.51 -4.42 12.47
CA ALA A 75 -5.05 -5.78 12.28
C ALA A 75 -3.96 -6.86 12.18
N THR A 76 -2.95 -6.78 13.04
CA THR A 76 -1.86 -7.73 13.16
C THR A 76 -1.28 -7.60 14.56
N ASP A 77 -0.53 -8.61 15.03
CA ASP A 77 0.12 -8.58 16.33
C ASP A 77 1.26 -7.57 16.43
N GLY A 78 1.66 -6.91 15.32
CA GLY A 78 2.79 -6.00 15.28
C GLY A 78 2.63 -4.87 14.26
N ARG A 79 3.59 -4.78 13.34
CA ARG A 79 3.69 -3.72 12.32
C ARG A 79 3.01 -4.12 11.01
N LEU A 80 2.46 -3.13 10.33
CA LEU A 80 1.87 -3.27 8.99
C LEU A 80 2.89 -2.98 7.88
N ILE A 81 2.57 -3.34 6.64
CA ILE A 81 3.39 -3.01 5.45
C ILE A 81 3.70 -1.50 5.40
N ILE A 82 2.74 -0.66 5.75
CA ILE A 82 2.90 0.81 5.76
C ILE A 82 3.92 1.28 6.81
N ASP A 83 4.06 0.58 7.95
CA ASP A 83 5.05 0.91 8.97
C ASP A 83 6.47 0.57 8.48
N PHE A 84 6.63 -0.57 7.81
CA PHE A 84 7.91 -0.95 7.19
C PHE A 84 8.29 0.00 6.05
N LEU A 85 7.31 0.42 5.24
CA LEU A 85 7.53 1.40 4.18
C LEU A 85 7.97 2.76 4.74
N ALA A 86 7.30 3.26 5.77
CA ALA A 86 7.68 4.51 6.44
C ALA A 86 9.11 4.42 7.00
N GLN A 87 9.44 3.31 7.68
CA GLN A 87 10.78 3.07 8.20
C GLN A 87 11.84 3.05 7.10
N ALA A 88 11.58 2.36 5.99
CA ALA A 88 12.51 2.27 4.85
C ALA A 88 12.75 3.64 4.19
N LEU A 89 11.77 4.54 4.23
CA LEU A 89 11.87 5.91 3.74
C LEU A 89 12.44 6.89 4.78
N GLY A 90 12.76 6.43 6.00
CA GLY A 90 13.26 7.28 7.08
C GLY A 90 12.19 8.23 7.66
N LEU A 91 10.92 7.87 7.53
CA LEU A 91 9.77 8.62 8.04
C LEU A 91 9.24 8.00 9.35
N PRO A 92 8.60 8.79 10.23
CA PRO A 92 7.89 8.25 11.39
C PRO A 92 6.67 7.43 10.95
N PHE A 93 6.15 6.60 11.84
CA PHE A 93 4.88 5.90 11.62
C PHE A 93 3.73 6.90 11.50
N LEU A 94 2.78 6.58 10.62
CA LEU A 94 1.69 7.49 10.28
C LEU A 94 0.65 7.51 11.40
N SER A 95 0.27 8.71 11.79
CA SER A 95 -0.90 8.94 12.65
C SER A 95 -2.19 8.70 11.86
N PRO A 96 -3.16 7.95 12.41
CA PRO A 96 -4.48 7.82 11.79
C PRO A 96 -5.23 9.15 11.83
N TYR A 97 -5.82 9.56 10.71
CA TYR A 97 -6.52 10.84 10.56
C TYR A 97 -7.66 11.04 11.58
N LEU A 98 -8.33 9.94 11.93
CA LEU A 98 -9.46 9.95 12.87
C LEU A 98 -9.02 10.09 14.33
N GLN A 99 -7.73 9.96 14.64
CA GLN A 99 -7.23 10.14 16.00
C GLN A 99 -7.08 11.63 16.33
N SER A 100 -7.64 12.02 17.47
CA SER A 100 -7.61 13.40 17.97
C SER A 100 -6.30 13.73 18.68
N ILE A 101 -6.12 13.19 19.89
CA ILE A 101 -4.99 13.52 20.78
C ILE A 101 -3.81 12.59 20.47
N GLY A 102 -2.61 13.18 20.42
CA GLY A 102 -1.35 12.44 20.23
C GLY A 102 -0.97 12.19 18.77
N SER A 103 -1.74 12.71 17.82
CA SER A 103 -1.43 12.64 16.38
C SER A 103 -0.35 13.65 15.98
N ASP A 104 0.57 13.21 15.13
CA ASP A 104 1.53 14.03 14.41
C ASP A 104 1.33 13.84 12.90
N TYR A 105 1.01 14.95 12.22
CA TYR A 105 0.71 14.97 10.79
C TYR A 105 1.79 15.66 9.94
N ARG A 106 2.93 16.04 10.54
CA ARG A 106 4.02 16.74 9.83
C ARG A 106 4.59 15.91 8.66
N HIS A 107 4.48 14.59 8.74
CA HIS A 107 4.95 13.64 7.74
C HIS A 107 3.81 12.85 7.07
N GLY A 108 2.63 13.46 7.01
CA GLY A 108 1.45 12.88 6.35
C GLY A 108 0.46 12.27 7.34
N ALA A 109 -0.53 11.57 6.81
CA ALA A 109 -1.66 11.05 7.57
C ALA A 109 -2.14 9.72 6.97
N ASN A 110 -2.68 8.87 7.82
CA ASN A 110 -3.29 7.61 7.39
C ASN A 110 -4.82 7.70 7.44
N PHE A 111 -5.46 7.59 6.28
CA PHE A 111 -6.91 7.60 6.13
C PHE A 111 -7.52 6.20 6.10
N ALA A 112 -6.70 5.15 6.04
CA ALA A 112 -7.17 3.77 6.02
C ALA A 112 -7.92 3.42 7.32
N THR A 113 -8.98 2.61 7.19
CA THR A 113 -9.69 2.05 8.35
C THR A 113 -10.02 0.57 8.12
N LEU A 114 -10.08 -0.24 9.19
CA LEU A 114 -10.54 -1.63 9.10
C LEU A 114 -11.84 -1.74 8.31
N ALA A 115 -12.00 -2.83 7.55
CA ALA A 115 -13.22 -3.14 6.79
C ALA A 115 -13.67 -2.07 5.76
N SER A 116 -12.79 -1.14 5.36
CA SER A 116 -13.07 -0.16 4.31
C SER A 116 -13.22 -0.83 2.94
N THR A 117 -14.23 -0.37 2.20
CA THR A 117 -14.51 -0.72 0.81
C THR A 117 -14.15 0.43 -0.13
N VAL A 118 -13.92 0.12 -1.40
CA VAL A 118 -13.89 1.13 -2.46
C VAL A 118 -15.28 1.74 -2.62
N ARG A 119 -16.30 0.89 -2.79
CA ARG A 119 -17.68 1.33 -2.97
C ARG A 119 -18.24 1.88 -1.67
N LEU A 120 -19.14 2.86 -1.78
CA LEU A 120 -19.90 3.33 -0.64
C LEU A 120 -20.85 2.21 -0.18
N PRO A 121 -20.80 1.78 1.10
CA PRO A 121 -21.69 0.73 1.58
C PRO A 121 -23.14 1.22 1.68
N HIS A 122 -24.09 0.36 1.30
CA HIS A 122 -25.54 0.55 1.52
C HIS A 122 -26.01 -0.12 2.83
N THR A 123 -25.12 -0.20 3.81
CA THR A 123 -25.28 -0.91 5.08
C THR A 123 -24.50 -0.17 6.16
N SER A 124 -24.54 -0.66 7.40
CA SER A 124 -23.78 -0.11 8.50
C SER A 124 -22.83 -1.13 9.12
N LEU A 125 -21.84 -0.59 9.84
CA LEU A 125 -20.90 -1.36 10.64
C LEU A 125 -21.62 -2.36 11.56
N PHE A 126 -22.74 -1.96 12.15
CA PHE A 126 -23.48 -2.77 13.12
C PHE A 126 -24.36 -3.84 12.49
N VAL A 127 -24.51 -3.86 11.16
CA VAL A 127 -25.29 -4.89 10.44
C VAL A 127 -24.39 -5.90 9.74
N THR A 128 -23.37 -5.43 9.03
CA THR A 128 -22.52 -6.29 8.18
C THR A 128 -21.04 -6.22 8.53
N GLY A 129 -20.64 -5.39 9.49
CA GLY A 129 -19.23 -5.17 9.80
C GLY A 129 -18.48 -4.26 8.82
N VAL A 130 -19.13 -3.77 7.76
CA VAL A 130 -18.49 -2.88 6.77
C VAL A 130 -18.29 -1.49 7.34
N SER A 131 -17.09 -0.93 7.15
CA SER A 131 -16.75 0.40 7.65
C SER A 131 -17.48 1.50 6.87
N PRO A 132 -17.98 2.55 7.55
CA PRO A 132 -18.54 3.71 6.86
C PRO A 132 -17.47 4.58 6.19
N PHE A 133 -16.18 4.32 6.43
CA PHE A 133 -15.07 5.08 5.84
C PHE A 133 -14.59 4.42 4.55
N SER A 134 -15.47 4.39 3.52
CA SER A 134 -15.11 3.93 2.18
C SER A 134 -14.04 4.83 1.52
N LEU A 135 -13.48 4.40 0.39
CA LEU A 135 -12.46 5.18 -0.34
C LEU A 135 -12.89 6.63 -0.61
N ALA A 136 -14.15 6.84 -1.00
CA ALA A 136 -14.71 8.17 -1.21
C ALA A 136 -14.71 9.02 0.06
N ILE A 137 -14.97 8.41 1.22
CA ILE A 137 -14.92 9.11 2.52
C ILE A 137 -13.47 9.40 2.91
N GLN A 138 -12.54 8.46 2.70
CA GLN A 138 -11.11 8.69 2.92
C GLN A 138 -10.57 9.84 2.04
N LEU A 139 -11.02 9.91 0.78
CA LEU A 139 -10.71 11.04 -0.11
C LEU A 139 -11.24 12.36 0.45
N ASN A 140 -12.48 12.39 0.96
CA ASN A 140 -13.05 13.59 1.58
C ASN A 140 -12.30 14.01 2.84
N GLN A 141 -11.84 13.05 3.64
CA GLN A 141 -10.98 13.30 4.79
C GLN A 141 -9.65 13.95 4.37
N MET A 142 -9.03 13.47 3.28
CA MET A 142 -7.81 14.10 2.74
C MET A 142 -8.07 15.51 2.22
N LYS A 143 -9.16 15.74 1.48
CA LYS A 143 -9.56 17.07 1.01
C LYS A 143 -9.71 18.04 2.18
N GLN A 144 -10.42 17.62 3.23
CA GLN A 144 -10.60 18.40 4.45
C GLN A 144 -9.28 18.64 5.17
N PHE A 145 -8.43 17.62 5.28
CA PHE A 145 -7.10 17.72 5.88
C PHE A 145 -6.27 18.79 5.15
N LYS A 146 -6.20 18.72 3.82
CA LYS A 146 -5.47 19.70 3.01
C LYS A 146 -6.01 21.11 3.21
N ALA A 147 -7.32 21.30 3.13
CA ALA A 147 -7.95 22.61 3.33
C ALA A 147 -7.60 23.20 4.71
N LYS A 148 -7.60 22.38 5.77
CA LYS A 148 -7.22 22.83 7.11
C LYS A 148 -5.73 23.10 7.26
N VAL A 149 -4.87 22.34 6.60
CA VAL A 149 -3.43 22.65 6.54
C VAL A 149 -3.22 24.03 5.90
N ASP A 150 -3.83 24.29 4.74
CA ASP A 150 -3.67 25.55 4.02
C ASP A 150 -4.21 26.76 4.84
N GLU A 151 -5.38 26.62 5.46
CA GLU A 151 -6.00 27.63 6.33
C GLU A 151 -5.15 27.97 7.56
N LEU A 152 -4.71 26.94 8.28
CA LEU A 152 -4.04 27.11 9.57
C LEU A 152 -2.55 27.41 9.44
N HIS A 153 -1.90 26.99 8.34
CA HIS A 153 -0.52 27.37 8.06
C HIS A 153 -0.40 28.88 7.84
N SER A 154 -1.39 29.47 7.17
CA SER A 154 -1.50 30.93 6.97
C SER A 154 -1.67 31.69 8.30
N SER A 155 -2.10 31.01 9.36
CA SER A 155 -2.32 31.58 10.70
C SER A 155 -1.13 31.39 11.65
N GLY A 156 -0.01 30.83 11.19
CA GLY A 156 1.21 30.65 12.00
C GLY A 156 1.14 29.56 13.06
N LYS A 157 0.20 28.60 12.97
CA LYS A 157 0.09 27.50 13.94
C LYS A 157 1.22 26.48 13.78
N ALA A 158 1.75 26.01 14.91
CA ALA A 158 2.78 24.97 14.96
C ALA A 158 2.22 23.55 14.67
N ASN A 159 3.10 22.60 14.32
CA ASN A 159 2.82 21.17 14.11
C ASN A 159 1.93 20.80 12.91
N LEU A 160 1.88 21.64 11.88
CA LEU A 160 1.24 21.31 10.61
C LEU A 160 2.29 20.95 9.56
N PRO A 161 2.00 20.05 8.61
CA PRO A 161 2.87 19.88 7.47
C PRO A 161 2.94 21.19 6.64
N PRO A 162 4.08 21.50 5.99
CA PRO A 162 4.15 22.62 5.07
C PRO A 162 3.23 22.40 3.85
N PRO A 163 2.59 23.43 3.28
CA PRO A 163 1.65 23.26 2.16
C PRO A 163 2.26 22.59 0.92
N ASN A 164 3.55 22.78 0.66
CA ASN A 164 4.23 22.12 -0.46
C ASN A 164 4.44 20.61 -0.27
N ILE A 165 4.10 20.05 0.91
CA ILE A 165 4.30 18.63 1.20
C ILE A 165 3.48 17.75 0.24
N PHE A 166 2.28 18.18 -0.15
CA PHE A 166 1.36 17.38 -0.97
C PHE A 166 1.99 17.01 -2.33
N GLY A 167 2.78 17.91 -2.93
CA GLY A 167 3.53 17.61 -4.16
C GLY A 167 4.79 16.76 -3.97
N LYS A 168 5.23 16.55 -2.72
CA LYS A 168 6.46 15.82 -2.34
C LYS A 168 6.18 14.54 -1.55
N SER A 169 4.92 14.13 -1.50
CA SER A 169 4.47 12.95 -0.76
C SER A 169 4.33 11.72 -1.65
N LEU A 170 4.46 10.56 -1.01
CA LEU A 170 4.00 9.29 -1.55
C LEU A 170 2.54 9.06 -1.15
N TYR A 171 1.68 8.78 -2.12
CA TYR A 171 0.28 8.42 -1.90
C TYR A 171 0.12 6.92 -2.06
N THR A 172 -0.26 6.21 -1.01
CA THR A 172 -0.36 4.74 -1.03
C THR A 172 -1.81 4.29 -1.05
N PHE A 173 -2.09 3.27 -1.85
CA PHE A 173 -3.41 2.65 -1.98
C PHE A 173 -3.29 1.14 -1.83
N TYR A 174 -3.95 0.59 -0.81
CA TYR A 174 -4.18 -0.85 -0.69
C TYR A 174 -5.60 -1.09 -0.19
N ILE A 175 -6.53 -1.21 -1.14
CA ILE A 175 -7.97 -1.25 -0.90
C ILE A 175 -8.69 -2.06 -1.98
N GLY A 176 -9.90 -2.52 -1.68
CA GLY A 176 -10.75 -3.29 -2.58
C GLY A 176 -10.99 -4.72 -2.12
N GLN A 177 -10.20 -5.20 -1.14
CA GLN A 177 -10.36 -6.54 -0.60
C GLN A 177 -11.75 -6.72 0.01
N ASN A 178 -12.25 -5.76 0.79
CA ASN A 178 -13.55 -5.89 1.45
C ASN A 178 -14.73 -5.87 0.46
N ASP A 179 -14.59 -5.23 -0.70
CA ASP A 179 -15.60 -5.28 -1.76
C ASP A 179 -15.74 -6.70 -2.34
N PHE A 180 -14.63 -7.44 -2.39
CA PHE A 180 -14.68 -8.89 -2.63
C PHE A 180 -15.28 -9.60 -1.43
N THR A 181 -14.57 -9.57 -0.31
CA THR A 181 -14.78 -10.52 0.79
C THR A 181 -16.12 -10.37 1.49
N GLY A 182 -16.59 -9.13 1.67
CA GLY A 182 -17.90 -8.88 2.29
C GLY A 182 -19.09 -9.36 1.47
N ASN A 183 -18.90 -9.66 0.18
CA ASN A 183 -19.97 -10.04 -0.74
C ASN A 183 -19.89 -11.51 -1.20
N LEU A 184 -18.82 -12.25 -0.86
CA LEU A 184 -18.63 -13.62 -1.35
C LEU A 184 -19.72 -14.58 -0.86
N ALA A 185 -20.08 -14.53 0.42
CA ALA A 185 -21.09 -15.42 0.99
C ALA A 185 -22.50 -15.17 0.42
N SER A 186 -22.83 -13.94 0.06
CA SER A 186 -24.17 -13.55 -0.41
C SER A 186 -24.34 -13.61 -1.92
N LEU A 187 -23.33 -13.15 -2.68
CA LEU A 187 -23.41 -13.02 -4.14
C LEU A 187 -22.67 -14.14 -4.88
N GLY A 188 -21.80 -14.88 -4.19
CA GLY A 188 -20.86 -15.80 -4.81
C GLY A 188 -19.85 -15.09 -5.73
N ILE A 189 -18.91 -15.86 -6.26
CA ILE A 189 -17.81 -15.30 -7.06
C ILE A 189 -18.30 -14.60 -8.33
N ASN A 190 -19.33 -15.15 -9.00
CA ASN A 190 -19.87 -14.58 -10.23
C ASN A 190 -20.57 -13.24 -9.98
N GLY A 191 -21.26 -13.08 -8.85
CA GLY A 191 -21.86 -11.80 -8.48
C GLY A 191 -20.80 -10.75 -8.15
N VAL A 192 -19.73 -11.14 -7.44
CA VAL A 192 -18.60 -10.25 -7.15
C VAL A 192 -17.94 -9.72 -8.43
N LYS A 193 -17.77 -10.58 -9.44
CA LYS A 193 -17.17 -10.18 -10.72
C LYS A 193 -17.91 -9.03 -11.44
N GLN A 194 -19.20 -8.84 -11.18
CA GLN A 194 -20.01 -7.83 -11.88
C GLN A 194 -19.60 -6.39 -11.57
N PHE A 195 -19.10 -6.12 -10.36
CA PHE A 195 -18.76 -4.76 -9.94
C PHE A 195 -17.24 -4.48 -9.93
N LEU A 196 -16.39 -5.43 -10.32
CA LEU A 196 -14.93 -5.22 -10.39
C LEU A 196 -14.51 -4.03 -11.29
N PRO A 197 -15.12 -3.82 -12.47
CA PRO A 197 -14.80 -2.64 -13.29
C PRO A 197 -15.11 -1.32 -12.57
N GLU A 198 -16.19 -1.29 -11.79
CA GLU A 198 -16.57 -0.12 -10.98
C GLU A 198 -15.52 0.18 -9.91
N LEU A 199 -15.03 -0.86 -9.20
CA LEU A 199 -13.99 -0.71 -8.17
C LEU A 199 -12.72 -0.05 -8.75
N VAL A 200 -12.25 -0.60 -9.87
CA VAL A 200 -11.04 -0.12 -10.55
C VAL A 200 -11.22 1.32 -11.04
N SER A 201 -12.39 1.64 -11.60
CA SER A 201 -12.72 3.00 -12.05
C SER A 201 -12.70 4.00 -10.89
N GLN A 202 -13.27 3.66 -9.73
CA GLN A 202 -13.28 4.54 -8.57
C GLN A 202 -11.88 4.78 -7.97
N ILE A 203 -11.00 3.76 -7.96
CA ILE A 203 -9.59 3.93 -7.56
C ILE A 203 -8.88 4.89 -8.53
N ALA A 204 -9.02 4.67 -9.84
CA ALA A 204 -8.44 5.54 -10.85
C ALA A 204 -8.95 6.99 -10.74
N SER A 205 -10.26 7.17 -10.51
CA SER A 205 -10.85 8.49 -10.28
C SER A 205 -10.29 9.17 -9.03
N THR A 206 -10.16 8.42 -7.93
CA THR A 206 -9.59 8.95 -6.68
C THR A 206 -8.14 9.43 -6.87
N ILE A 207 -7.34 8.69 -7.63
CA ILE A 207 -5.96 9.10 -7.98
C ILE A 207 -5.98 10.42 -8.76
N LYS A 208 -6.85 10.57 -9.76
CA LYS A 208 -7.00 11.81 -10.53
C LYS A 208 -7.43 13.00 -9.66
N GLU A 209 -8.32 12.76 -8.70
CA GLU A 209 -8.72 13.81 -7.75
C GLU A 209 -7.57 14.24 -6.84
N ILE A 210 -6.78 13.29 -6.32
CA ILE A 210 -5.59 13.63 -5.52
C ILE A 210 -4.53 14.33 -6.37
N TYR A 211 -4.39 13.95 -7.64
CA TYR A 211 -3.52 14.65 -8.58
C TYR A 211 -3.93 16.13 -8.76
N ALA A 212 -5.23 16.39 -8.88
CA ALA A 212 -5.77 17.76 -8.93
C ALA A 212 -5.52 18.54 -7.63
N LEU A 213 -5.38 17.85 -6.50
CA LEU A 213 -4.97 18.44 -5.20
C LEU A 213 -3.46 18.63 -5.06
N GLY A 214 -2.68 18.34 -6.11
CA GLY A 214 -1.23 18.53 -6.13
C GLY A 214 -0.42 17.26 -5.90
N GLY A 215 -1.05 16.10 -5.67
CA GLY A 215 -0.33 14.84 -5.52
C GLY A 215 0.40 14.41 -6.80
N ARG A 216 1.60 13.85 -6.66
CA ARG A 216 2.47 13.54 -7.82
C ARG A 216 3.03 12.12 -7.85
N THR A 217 3.06 11.39 -6.74
CA THR A 217 3.57 10.01 -6.74
C THR A 217 2.63 9.07 -6.03
N PHE A 218 2.17 8.05 -6.73
CA PHE A 218 1.16 7.10 -6.29
C PHE A 218 1.75 5.69 -6.28
N LEU A 219 1.59 4.97 -5.18
CA LEU A 219 1.92 3.55 -5.07
C LEU A 219 0.62 2.78 -4.82
N VAL A 220 0.24 1.96 -5.80
CA VAL A 220 -1.02 1.19 -5.77
C VAL A 220 -0.67 -0.29 -5.68
N LEU A 221 -1.06 -0.91 -4.59
CA LEU A 221 -0.92 -2.34 -4.37
C LEU A 221 -2.14 -3.05 -4.95
N ASN A 222 -1.91 -4.13 -5.68
CA ASN A 222 -2.98 -5.00 -6.15
C ASN A 222 -3.53 -5.87 -5.00
N LEU A 223 -4.50 -6.75 -5.26
CA LEU A 223 -5.06 -7.61 -4.21
C LEU A 223 -4.26 -8.90 -4.04
N ALA A 224 -3.96 -9.23 -2.78
CA ALA A 224 -3.44 -10.54 -2.37
C ALA A 224 -4.40 -11.69 -2.77
N PRO A 225 -3.92 -12.94 -2.88
CA PRO A 225 -4.74 -14.08 -3.28
C PRO A 225 -5.74 -14.47 -2.17
N ILE A 226 -6.93 -13.86 -2.22
CA ILE A 226 -7.98 -14.04 -1.19
C ILE A 226 -8.48 -15.48 -1.08
N GLY A 227 -8.33 -16.30 -2.12
CA GLY A 227 -8.70 -17.72 -2.09
C GLY A 227 -7.85 -18.52 -1.11
N CYS A 228 -6.72 -17.98 -0.68
CA CYS A 228 -5.84 -18.58 0.33
C CYS A 228 -6.20 -18.18 1.78
N TYR A 229 -7.25 -17.37 1.98
CA TYR A 229 -7.56 -16.87 3.32
C TYR A 229 -8.22 -17.95 4.17
N PRO A 230 -7.68 -18.24 5.38
CA PRO A 230 -8.22 -19.30 6.24
C PRO A 230 -9.71 -19.14 6.53
N ALA A 231 -10.19 -17.91 6.75
CA ALA A 231 -11.60 -17.65 7.02
C ALA A 231 -12.51 -18.19 5.89
N PHE A 232 -12.17 -17.99 4.63
CA PHE A 232 -13.02 -18.46 3.52
C PHE A 232 -12.89 -19.94 3.25
N LEU A 233 -11.73 -20.53 3.54
CA LEU A 233 -11.56 -21.98 3.50
C LEU A 233 -12.39 -22.67 4.59
N VAL A 234 -12.76 -21.98 5.68
CA VAL A 234 -13.64 -22.53 6.71
C VAL A 234 -15.12 -22.21 6.44
N GLU A 235 -15.42 -20.98 6.04
CA GLU A 235 -16.79 -20.46 6.01
C GLU A 235 -17.53 -20.72 4.70
N LEU A 236 -16.81 -20.83 3.57
CA LEU A 236 -17.45 -20.91 2.25
C LEU A 236 -17.56 -22.37 1.78
N PRO A 237 -18.69 -22.77 1.18
CA PRO A 237 -18.84 -24.10 0.60
C PRO A 237 -17.83 -24.35 -0.52
N HIS A 238 -17.10 -25.46 -0.43
CA HIS A 238 -16.14 -25.90 -1.43
C HIS A 238 -15.94 -27.42 -1.35
N SER A 239 -15.36 -27.99 -2.39
CA SER A 239 -14.93 -29.38 -2.49
C SER A 239 -13.41 -29.47 -2.64
N VAL A 240 -12.84 -30.67 -2.48
CA VAL A 240 -11.40 -30.91 -2.66
C VAL A 240 -10.94 -30.49 -4.07
N SER A 241 -11.80 -30.64 -5.09
CA SER A 241 -11.50 -30.21 -6.46
C SER A 241 -11.50 -28.69 -6.68
N ASP A 242 -12.01 -27.91 -5.74
CA ASP A 242 -12.02 -26.43 -5.84
C ASP A 242 -10.75 -25.78 -5.29
N ILE A 243 -9.87 -26.57 -4.68
CA ILE A 243 -8.63 -26.12 -4.02
C ILE A 243 -7.42 -26.56 -4.85
N ASP A 244 -6.44 -25.66 -5.02
CA ASP A 244 -5.17 -25.98 -5.65
C ASP A 244 -4.18 -26.71 -4.71
N SER A 245 -3.01 -27.09 -5.23
CA SER A 245 -1.98 -27.76 -4.42
C SER A 245 -1.41 -26.91 -3.29
N SER A 246 -1.68 -25.61 -3.27
CA SER A 246 -1.25 -24.65 -2.25
C SER A 246 -2.31 -24.41 -1.18
N GLY A 247 -3.46 -25.11 -1.25
CA GLY A 247 -4.55 -24.95 -0.29
C GLY A 247 -5.46 -23.76 -0.57
N CYS A 248 -5.39 -23.15 -1.77
CA CYS A 248 -6.18 -21.97 -2.10
C CYS A 248 -7.36 -22.28 -3.02
N MET A 249 -8.49 -21.60 -2.83
CA MET A 249 -9.65 -21.73 -3.72
C MET A 249 -9.37 -21.14 -5.11
N ILE A 250 -9.43 -21.98 -6.14
CA ILE A 250 -9.03 -21.66 -7.52
C ILE A 250 -9.87 -20.54 -8.11
N SER A 251 -11.21 -20.64 -7.99
CA SER A 251 -12.13 -19.68 -8.61
C SER A 251 -12.03 -18.27 -8.01
N TYR A 252 -11.71 -18.18 -6.71
CA TYR A 252 -11.55 -16.93 -5.98
C TYR A 252 -10.25 -16.24 -6.37
N ASN A 253 -9.15 -16.97 -6.39
CA ASN A 253 -7.86 -16.44 -6.87
C ASN A 253 -7.92 -16.03 -8.34
N LYS A 254 -8.66 -16.77 -9.18
CA LYS A 254 -8.88 -16.37 -10.58
C LYS A 254 -9.59 -15.02 -10.70
N ALA A 255 -10.62 -14.76 -9.89
CA ALA A 255 -11.31 -13.47 -9.91
C ALA A 255 -10.41 -12.32 -9.41
N VAL A 256 -9.55 -12.60 -8.43
CA VAL A 256 -8.52 -11.63 -7.98
C VAL A 256 -7.53 -11.33 -9.10
N VAL A 257 -7.07 -12.35 -9.84
CA VAL A 257 -6.19 -12.16 -11.00
C VAL A 257 -6.86 -11.30 -12.07
N ASP A 258 -8.14 -11.57 -12.39
CA ASP A 258 -8.92 -10.76 -13.33
C ASP A 258 -8.98 -9.28 -12.86
N TYR A 259 -9.25 -9.04 -11.56
CA TYR A 259 -9.23 -7.70 -10.98
C TYR A 259 -7.84 -7.04 -11.05
N ASN A 260 -6.78 -7.76 -10.69
CA ASN A 260 -5.42 -7.24 -10.68
C ASN A 260 -4.95 -6.84 -12.08
N TYR A 261 -5.39 -7.57 -13.11
CA TYR A 261 -5.20 -7.21 -14.51
C TYR A 261 -5.95 -5.92 -14.88
N MET A 262 -7.25 -5.83 -14.55
CA MET A 262 -8.04 -4.62 -14.81
C MET A 262 -7.46 -3.39 -14.11
N LEU A 263 -7.02 -3.52 -12.86
CA LEU A 263 -6.37 -2.44 -12.12
C LEU A 263 -5.09 -1.98 -12.82
N LYS A 264 -4.25 -2.92 -13.24
CA LYS A 264 -2.99 -2.60 -13.94
C LYS A 264 -3.22 -1.81 -15.23
N GLU A 265 -4.19 -2.23 -16.04
CA GLU A 265 -4.55 -1.52 -17.28
C GLU A 265 -5.17 -0.15 -17.00
N ALA A 266 -6.08 -0.04 -16.02
CA ALA A 266 -6.66 1.26 -15.66
C ALA A 266 -5.63 2.25 -15.13
N LEU A 267 -4.64 1.79 -14.37
CA LEU A 267 -3.53 2.65 -13.92
C LEU A 267 -2.64 3.07 -15.09
N LYS A 268 -2.42 2.19 -16.08
CA LYS A 268 -1.69 2.52 -17.31
C LYS A 268 -2.40 3.60 -18.12
N GLU A 269 -3.73 3.54 -18.25
CA GLU A 269 -4.50 4.60 -18.88
C GLU A 269 -4.48 5.89 -18.04
N THR A 270 -4.62 5.77 -16.71
CA THR A 270 -4.56 6.93 -15.80
C THR A 270 -3.23 7.68 -15.92
N ARG A 271 -2.09 6.98 -16.09
CA ARG A 271 -0.79 7.64 -16.34
C ARG A 271 -0.80 8.57 -17.56
N LYS A 272 -1.59 8.26 -18.59
CA LYS A 272 -1.71 9.12 -19.79
C LYS A 272 -2.49 10.40 -19.49
N ASP A 273 -3.47 10.31 -18.59
CA ASP A 273 -4.32 11.44 -18.20
C ASP A 273 -3.62 12.40 -17.22
N ILE A 274 -2.62 11.92 -16.47
CA ILE A 274 -1.86 12.70 -15.48
C ILE A 274 -0.34 12.61 -15.74
N PRO A 275 0.16 13.18 -16.86
CA PRO A 275 1.51 12.92 -17.37
C PRO A 275 2.65 13.38 -16.43
N ASP A 276 2.39 14.35 -15.55
CA ASP A 276 3.38 14.87 -14.60
C ASP A 276 3.41 14.07 -13.28
N ALA A 277 2.70 12.94 -13.20
CA ALA A 277 2.65 12.07 -12.04
C ALA A 277 3.29 10.70 -12.29
N ASN A 278 3.87 10.15 -11.23
CA ASN A 278 4.35 8.79 -11.18
C ASN A 278 3.28 7.88 -10.58
N ILE A 279 2.84 6.85 -11.32
CA ILE A 279 1.95 5.81 -10.79
C ILE A 279 2.70 4.47 -10.78
N ILE A 280 3.02 3.99 -9.60
CA ILE A 280 3.72 2.75 -9.33
C ILE A 280 2.69 1.66 -9.01
N TYR A 281 2.75 0.56 -9.74
CA TYR A 281 1.94 -0.63 -9.47
C TYR A 281 2.80 -1.64 -8.71
N ALA A 282 2.35 -2.07 -7.54
CA ALA A 282 3.02 -3.09 -6.74
C ALA A 282 2.20 -4.38 -6.75
N ASP A 283 2.86 -5.46 -7.18
CA ASP A 283 2.27 -6.80 -7.29
C ASP A 283 2.39 -7.56 -5.96
N ILE A 284 1.60 -7.17 -4.97
CA ILE A 284 1.55 -7.86 -3.67
C ILE A 284 0.94 -9.26 -3.81
N HIS A 285 0.12 -9.50 -4.84
CA HIS A 285 -0.42 -10.83 -5.14
C HIS A 285 0.68 -11.87 -5.30
N SER A 286 1.63 -11.62 -6.21
CA SER A 286 2.74 -12.54 -6.47
C SER A 286 3.63 -12.72 -5.24
N VAL A 287 3.86 -11.65 -4.47
CA VAL A 287 4.65 -11.71 -3.22
C VAL A 287 3.97 -12.61 -2.18
N MET A 288 2.67 -12.44 -1.97
CA MET A 288 1.93 -13.25 -0.99
C MET A 288 1.77 -14.70 -1.45
N LEU A 289 1.58 -14.93 -2.74
CA LEU A 289 1.50 -16.29 -3.28
C LEU A 289 2.81 -17.06 -3.10
N GLU A 290 3.95 -16.40 -3.31
CA GLU A 290 5.28 -16.98 -3.04
C GLU A 290 5.43 -17.38 -1.55
N LEU A 291 4.97 -16.54 -0.63
CA LEU A 291 4.99 -16.86 0.81
C LEU A 291 4.12 -18.09 1.14
N PHE A 292 2.98 -18.23 0.47
CA PHE A 292 2.07 -19.37 0.69
C PHE A 292 2.59 -20.67 0.07
N GLN A 293 3.25 -20.57 -1.08
CA GLN A 293 3.79 -21.73 -1.80
C GLN A 293 5.14 -22.21 -1.24
N HIS A 294 5.95 -21.27 -0.73
CA HIS A 294 7.32 -21.54 -0.26
C HIS A 294 7.59 -21.00 1.16
N PRO A 295 6.76 -21.32 2.16
CA PRO A 295 6.82 -20.72 3.49
C PRO A 295 8.17 -20.94 4.20
N SER A 296 8.76 -22.13 4.05
CA SER A 296 10.05 -22.48 4.66
C SER A 296 11.21 -21.66 4.11
N SER A 297 11.17 -21.27 2.82
CA SER A 297 12.15 -20.36 2.20
C SER A 297 12.15 -18.97 2.82
N HIS A 298 11.06 -18.62 3.52
CA HIS A 298 10.86 -17.33 4.18
C HIS A 298 10.83 -17.44 5.71
N GLY A 299 11.27 -18.57 6.27
CA GLY A 299 11.34 -18.78 7.72
C GLY A 299 9.97 -18.98 8.39
N ILE A 300 8.92 -19.26 7.62
CA ILE A 300 7.60 -19.63 8.13
C ILE A 300 7.56 -21.15 8.27
N LEU A 301 7.33 -21.61 9.50
CA LEU A 301 7.08 -23.02 9.79
C LEU A 301 5.56 -23.26 9.68
N LEU A 302 5.17 -24.17 8.79
CA LEU A 302 3.81 -24.72 8.73
C LEU A 302 3.70 -25.96 9.60
#